data_AF-U2CMU2-F1
#
_entry.id   AF-U2CMU2-F1
#
_cell.length_a   1.000
_cell.length_b   1.000
_cell.length_c   1.000
_cell.angle_alpha   90.00
_cell.angle_beta   90.00
_cell.angle_gamma   90.00
#
_symmetry.space_group_name_H-M   'P 1'
#
loop_
_entity.id
_entity.type
_entity.pdbx_description
1 polymer ?
#
loop_
_entity_poly.entity_id
_entity_poly.type
_entity_poly.pdbx_seq_one_letter_code
_entity_poly.pdbx_strand_id
1 'polypeptide(L)'
;MIKMAEVPMCQSCGLPFNEEHAHFIATEPDGSKSIYCTNCYKDGKFIAPDLSVEEMIEMIVPILGRAIGEEEARKEMTTLLPTLKRWKKA
;
A
#
# COMPACT_ATOMS: atom_id res chain seq x y z
N MET A 1 21.01 -1.00 -5.99
CA MET A 1 20.61 -0.52 -4.65
C MET A 1 19.62 0.62 -4.87
N ILE A 2 18.33 0.40 -4.65
CA ILE A 2 17.31 1.44 -4.87
C ILE A 2 17.28 2.31 -3.61
N LYS A 3 17.79 3.54 -3.70
CA LYS A 3 17.65 4.56 -2.66
C LYS A 3 16.18 5.01 -2.60
N MET A 4 15.69 5.33 -1.41
CA MET A 4 14.33 5.77 -1.05
C MET A 4 13.70 6.93 -1.86
N ALA A 5 14.37 7.46 -2.88
CA ALA A 5 13.92 8.63 -3.62
C ALA A 5 12.81 8.32 -4.66
N GLU A 6 12.34 7.08 -4.82
CA GLU A 6 11.58 6.67 -6.02
C GLU A 6 10.36 5.76 -5.78
N VAL A 7 9.85 5.61 -4.55
CA VAL A 7 8.61 4.85 -4.32
C VAL A 7 7.43 5.82 -4.17
N PRO A 8 6.57 5.96 -5.19
CA PRO A 8 5.50 6.96 -5.20
C PRO A 8 4.29 6.59 -4.33
N MET A 9 4.22 5.34 -3.83
CA MET A 9 3.08 4.82 -3.10
C MET A 9 3.44 3.60 -2.24
N CYS A 10 2.64 3.35 -1.21
CA CYS A 10 2.73 2.16 -0.36
C CYS A 10 2.69 0.88 -1.20
N GLN A 11 3.72 0.06 -1.10
CA GLN A 11 3.84 -1.19 -1.85
C GLN A 11 3.02 -2.37 -1.27
N SER A 12 2.01 -2.06 -0.46
CA SER A 12 1.02 -3.01 0.09
C SER A 12 -0.41 -2.59 -0.26
N CYS A 13 -0.79 -1.33 -0.03
CA CYS A 13 -2.16 -0.85 -0.27
C CYS A 13 -2.28 0.18 -1.41
N GLY A 14 -1.19 0.60 -2.03
CA GLY A 14 -1.25 1.63 -3.08
C GLY A 14 -1.52 3.05 -2.59
N LEU A 15 -1.54 3.31 -1.28
CA LEU A 15 -1.66 4.68 -0.73
C LEU A 15 -0.55 5.58 -1.29
N PRO A 16 -0.87 6.68 -1.99
CA PRO A 16 0.14 7.59 -2.52
C PRO A 16 1.05 8.14 -1.42
N PHE A 17 2.31 8.43 -1.74
CA PHE A 17 3.24 9.14 -0.86
C PHE A 17 3.48 10.57 -1.35
N ASN A 18 2.39 11.24 -1.74
CA ASN A 18 2.37 12.68 -2.04
C ASN A 18 2.44 13.51 -0.74
N GLU A 19 2.49 14.83 -0.85
CA GLU A 19 2.61 15.74 0.30
C GLU A 19 1.53 15.51 1.36
N GLU A 20 0.28 15.27 0.93
CA GLU A 20 -0.85 14.99 1.81
C GLU A 20 -0.64 13.71 2.64
N HIS A 21 -0.08 12.65 2.05
CA HIS A 21 0.01 11.33 2.67
C HIS A 21 1.42 10.95 3.14
N ALA A 22 2.42 11.83 2.98
CA ALA A 22 3.80 11.56 3.34
C ALA A 22 3.98 11.21 4.83
N HIS A 23 3.09 11.70 5.68
CA HIS A 23 3.08 11.39 7.12
C HIS A 23 2.67 9.94 7.44
N PHE A 24 2.09 9.20 6.48
CA PHE A 24 1.79 7.78 6.62
C PHE A 24 2.96 6.87 6.24
N ILE A 25 4.10 7.39 5.78
CA ILE A 25 5.26 6.54 5.44
C ILE A 25 5.78 5.89 6.73
N ALA A 26 5.80 4.56 6.78
CA ALA A 26 6.32 3.83 7.93
C ALA A 26 7.85 3.97 8.04
N THR A 27 8.40 3.55 9.17
CA THR A 27 9.85 3.54 9.41
C THR A 27 10.30 2.10 9.63
N GLU A 28 11.44 1.75 9.06
CA GLU A 28 12.14 0.51 9.32
C GLU A 28 12.78 0.53 10.72
N PRO A 29 13.11 -0.63 11.32
CA PRO A 29 13.72 -0.66 12.66
C PRO A 29 15.04 0.12 12.78
N ASP A 30 15.74 0.37 11.67
CA ASP A 30 16.98 1.14 11.62
C ASP A 30 16.76 2.67 11.51
N GLY A 31 15.50 3.13 11.52
CA GLY A 31 15.13 4.54 11.41
C GLY A 31 15.02 5.05 9.96
N SER A 32 15.30 4.22 8.97
CA SER A 32 15.08 4.58 7.56
C SER A 32 13.60 4.52 7.20
N LYS A 33 13.17 5.27 6.18
CA LYS A 33 11.77 5.20 5.69
C LYS A 33 11.48 3.81 5.12
N SER A 34 10.24 3.37 5.23
CA SER A 34 9.77 2.15 4.59
C SER A 34 9.15 2.43 3.22
N ILE A 35 9.03 1.40 2.40
CA ILE A 35 8.22 1.41 1.18
C ILE A 35 6.73 1.13 1.46
N TYR A 36 6.37 0.93 2.73
CA TYR A 36 5.01 0.69 3.20
C TYR A 36 4.51 1.83 4.07
N CYS A 37 3.19 1.96 4.18
CA CYS A 37 2.56 2.93 5.08
C CYS A 37 2.32 2.34 6.48
N THR A 38 2.13 3.23 7.46
CA THR A 38 1.89 2.90 8.87
C THR A 38 0.60 2.10 9.10
N ASN A 39 -0.35 2.15 8.17
CA ASN A 39 -1.58 1.34 8.23
C ASN A 39 -1.35 -0.11 7.78
N CYS A 40 -0.28 -0.38 7.02
CA CYS A 40 0.05 -1.73 6.56
C CYS A 40 1.17 -2.36 7.38
N TYR A 41 2.11 -1.55 7.86
CA TYR A 41 3.40 -2.00 8.37
C TYR A 41 3.83 -1.19 9.58
N LYS A 42 4.34 -1.88 10.59
CA LYS A 42 4.86 -1.27 11.82
C LYS A 42 6.00 -2.12 12.39
N ASP A 43 7.06 -1.46 12.83
CA ASP A 43 8.19 -2.06 13.56
C ASP A 43 8.76 -3.32 12.89
N GLY A 44 8.96 -3.27 11.57
CA GLY A 44 9.56 -4.37 10.82
C GLY A 44 8.56 -5.45 10.36
N LYS A 45 7.25 -5.30 10.63
CA LYS A 45 6.25 -6.35 10.39
C LYS A 45 4.95 -5.81 9.79
N PHE A 46 4.28 -6.64 8.98
CA PHE A 46 2.92 -6.36 8.55
C PHE A 46 1.96 -6.49 9.72
N ILE A 47 1.04 -5.54 9.84
CA ILE A 47 0.03 -5.52 10.91
C ILE A 47 -0.95 -6.70 10.76
N ALA A 48 -1.28 -7.05 9.52
CA ALA A 48 -2.10 -8.21 9.18
C ALA A 48 -1.28 -9.13 8.23
N PRO A 49 -0.43 -10.02 8.76
CA PRO A 49 0.50 -10.82 7.95
C PRO A 49 -0.22 -11.82 7.03
N ASP A 50 -1.35 -12.36 7.48
CA ASP A 50 -2.12 -13.39 6.75
C ASP A 50 -3.14 -12.80 5.77
N LEU A 51 -3.24 -11.45 5.69
CA LEU A 51 -4.13 -10.76 4.76
C LEU A 51 -3.75 -11.11 3.32
N SER A 52 -4.73 -11.51 2.53
CA SER A 52 -4.60 -11.78 1.09
C SER A 52 -4.74 -10.50 0.25
N VAL A 53 -4.36 -10.59 -1.03
CA VAL A 53 -4.53 -9.45 -1.96
C VAL A 53 -6.00 -9.18 -2.24
N GLU A 54 -6.82 -10.22 -2.30
CA GLU A 54 -8.28 -10.13 -2.47
C GLU A 54 -8.92 -9.42 -1.28
N GLU A 55 -8.54 -9.74 -0.05
CA GLU A 55 -9.04 -9.04 1.14
C GLU A 55 -8.60 -7.57 1.16
N MET A 56 -7.36 -7.26 0.74
CA MET A 56 -6.92 -5.87 0.59
C MET A 56 -7.76 -5.12 -0.45
N ILE A 57 -8.13 -5.75 -1.58
CA ILE A 57 -9.04 -5.15 -2.56
C ILE A 57 -10.37 -4.80 -1.91
N GLU A 58 -10.99 -5.74 -1.19
CA GLU A 58 -12.29 -5.49 -0.51
C GLU A 58 -12.20 -4.39 0.56
N MET A 59 -11.05 -4.21 1.20
CA MET A 59 -10.84 -3.12 2.16
C MET A 59 -10.74 -1.74 1.47
N ILE A 60 -10.09 -1.65 0.32
CA ILE A 60 -9.82 -0.37 -0.35
C ILE A 60 -10.96 0.09 -1.24
N VAL A 61 -11.67 -0.83 -1.90
CA VAL A 61 -12.75 -0.51 -2.85
C VAL A 61 -13.81 0.42 -2.25
N PRO A 62 -14.34 0.21 -1.03
CA PRO A 62 -15.33 1.12 -0.44
C PRO A 62 -14.77 2.50 -0.06
N ILE A 63 -13.45 2.63 0.10
CA ILE A 63 -12.79 3.90 0.44
C ILE A 63 -12.55 4.70 -0.83
N LEU A 64 -11.86 4.10 -1.80
CA LEU A 64 -11.56 4.72 -3.09
C LEU A 64 -12.84 4.96 -3.90
N GLY A 65 -13.81 4.05 -3.78
CA GLY A 65 -15.12 4.14 -4.45
C GLY A 65 -15.93 5.35 -4.04
N ARG A 66 -15.68 5.96 -2.87
CA ARG A 66 -16.31 7.26 -2.50
C ARG A 66 -15.89 8.40 -3.41
N ALA A 67 -14.71 8.31 -4.02
CA ALA A 67 -14.17 9.34 -4.90
C ALA A 67 -14.47 9.04 -6.38
N ILE A 68 -14.37 7.76 -6.80
CA ILE A 68 -14.41 7.39 -8.23
C ILE A 68 -15.51 6.37 -8.60
N GLY A 69 -16.32 5.92 -7.63
CA GLY A 69 -17.28 4.83 -7.80
C GLY A 69 -16.66 3.45 -7.52
N GLU A 70 -17.44 2.54 -6.91
CA GLU A 70 -16.94 1.23 -6.47
C GLU A 70 -16.54 0.31 -7.63
N GLU A 71 -17.23 0.38 -8.77
CA GLU A 71 -16.92 -0.43 -9.95
C GLU A 71 -15.53 -0.06 -10.52
N GLU A 72 -15.27 1.23 -10.72
CA GLU A 72 -13.98 1.71 -11.21
C GLU A 72 -12.88 1.46 -10.17
N ALA A 73 -13.15 1.71 -8.88
CA ALA A 73 -12.21 1.40 -7.82
C ALA A 73 -11.82 -0.09 -7.79
N ARG A 74 -12.78 -1.00 -7.99
CA ARG A 74 -12.51 -2.45 -8.05
C ARG A 74 -11.65 -2.81 -9.25
N LYS A 75 -11.92 -2.24 -10.42
CA LYS A 75 -11.12 -2.43 -11.63
C LYS A 75 -9.68 -1.94 -11.45
N GLU A 76 -9.51 -0.74 -10.89
CA GLU A 76 -8.18 -0.18 -10.60
C GLU A 76 -7.42 -1.02 -9.57
N MET A 77 -8.06 -1.41 -8.45
CA MET A 77 -7.38 -2.17 -7.39
C MET A 77 -7.06 -3.61 -7.77
N THR A 78 -7.92 -4.27 -8.55
CA THR A 78 -7.63 -5.61 -9.10
C THR A 78 -6.47 -5.61 -10.09
N THR A 79 -6.23 -4.48 -10.75
CA THR A 79 -5.07 -4.29 -11.65
C THR A 79 -3.80 -3.92 -10.87
N LEU A 80 -3.90 -2.96 -9.95
CA LEU A 80 -2.76 -2.40 -9.25
C LEU A 80 -2.18 -3.34 -8.19
N LEU A 81 -3.01 -3.82 -7.26
CA LEU A 81 -2.52 -4.46 -6.04
C LEU A 81 -1.66 -5.71 -6.32
N PRO A 82 -2.01 -6.63 -7.24
CA PRO A 82 -1.18 -7.80 -7.54
C PRO A 82 0.25 -7.47 -8.05
N THR A 83 0.48 -6.25 -8.53
CA THR A 83 1.79 -5.80 -9.03
C THR A 83 2.71 -5.25 -7.94
N LEU A 84 2.17 -4.92 -6.76
CA LEU A 84 2.92 -4.31 -5.66
C LEU A 84 3.81 -5.33 -4.95
N LYS A 85 4.92 -4.87 -4.35
CA LYS A 85 5.96 -5.73 -3.77
C LYS A 85 5.46 -6.76 -2.76
N ARG A 86 4.44 -6.44 -1.96
CA ARG A 86 3.88 -7.38 -0.98
C ARG A 86 3.20 -8.59 -1.64
N TRP A 87 2.54 -8.37 -2.77
CA TRP A 87 1.61 -9.33 -3.39
C TRP A 87 2.17 -10.01 -4.61
N LYS A 88 3.14 -9.38 -5.27
CA LYS A 88 3.79 -9.90 -6.45
C LYS A 88 4.43 -11.25 -6.11
N LYS A 89 3.87 -12.32 -6.69
CA LYS A 89 4.47 -13.66 -6.65
C LYS A 89 5.84 -13.59 -7.34
N ALA A 90 6.83 -14.25 -6.74
CA ALA A 90 8.20 -14.32 -7.24
C ALA A 90 8.27 -14.93 -8.65
#